data_AF-A0A7J9PV76-F1
#
_entry.id   AF-A0A7J9PV76-F1
#
_cell.length_a   1.000
_cell.length_b   1.000
_cell.length_c   1.000
_cell.angle_alpha   90.00
_cell.angle_beta   90.00
_cell.angle_gamma   90.00
#
_symmetry.space_group_name_H-M   'P 1'
#
loop_
_entity.id
_entity.type
_entity.pdbx_description
1 polymer ?
#
loop_
_entity_poly.entity_id
_entity_poly.type
_entity_poly.pdbx_seq_one_letter_code
_entity_poly.pdbx_strand_id
1 'polypeptide(L)' 'MGNGKHFSIRKNITERIVMICPNCKSEMPDDATFCTRCWNVVPTPVEPVKRRDVDGVIEKYVSMLSLP' A
#
# COMPACT_ATOMS: atom_id res chain seq x y z
N MET A 1 39.20 -21.27 -22.20
CA MET A 1 38.41 -22.25 -21.43
C MET A 1 37.25 -21.50 -20.76
N GLY A 2 36.15 -21.30 -21.47
CA GLY A 2 34.93 -20.77 -20.86
C GLY A 2 34.10 -21.94 -20.36
N ASN A 3 33.50 -21.84 -19.17
CA ASN A 3 32.24 -22.51 -18.81
C ASN A 3 31.69 -21.80 -17.56
N GLY A 4 30.69 -20.95 -17.82
CA GLY A 4 29.91 -20.25 -16.81
C GLY A 4 29.14 -21.24 -15.94
N LYS A 5 29.14 -20.96 -14.64
CA LYS A 5 28.46 -21.79 -13.64
C LYS A 5 26.97 -21.51 -13.76
N HIS A 6 26.26 -22.42 -14.42
CA HIS A 6 24.81 -22.45 -14.51
C HIS A 6 24.24 -22.58 -13.09
N PHE A 7 23.78 -21.47 -12.54
CA PHE A 7 23.16 -21.41 -11.22
C PHE A 7 21.74 -22.00 -11.33
N SER A 8 21.58 -23.26 -10.95
CA SER A 8 20.30 -23.97 -10.97
C SER A 8 19.40 -23.50 -9.83
N ILE A 9 18.66 -22.40 -10.01
CA ILE A 9 17.54 -22.09 -9.11
C ILE A 9 16.33 -22.93 -9.50
N ARG A 10 16.09 -24.01 -8.76
CA ARG A 10 14.76 -24.63 -8.70
C ARG A 10 13.84 -23.71 -7.88
N LYS A 11 13.13 -22.79 -8.54
CA LYS A 11 12.06 -22.02 -7.88
C LYS A 11 10.89 -22.97 -7.60
N ASN A 12 10.76 -23.41 -6.35
CA ASN A 12 9.59 -24.13 -5.87
C ASN A 12 8.53 -23.09 -5.50
N ILE A 13 7.49 -22.97 -6.32
CA ILE A 13 6.41 -21.98 -6.15
C ILE A 13 5.53 -22.43 -4.98
N THR A 14 5.92 -21.99 -3.79
CA THR A 14 5.02 -21.76 -2.66
C THR A 14 5.35 -20.36 -2.14
N GLU A 15 5.23 -19.39 -3.03
CA GLU A 15 5.50 -17.97 -2.76
C GLU A 15 4.41 -17.46 -1.81
N ARG A 16 4.61 -17.64 -0.50
CA ARG A 16 3.90 -16.83 0.49
C ARG A 16 4.24 -15.39 0.15
N ILE A 17 3.23 -14.57 -0.13
CA ILE A 17 3.41 -13.16 -0.39
C ILE A 17 3.98 -12.57 0.91
N VAL A 18 5.27 -12.28 0.91
CA VAL A 18 5.98 -11.66 2.02
C VAL A 18 6.31 -10.23 1.63
N MET A 19 6.00 -9.31 2.53
CA MET A 19 6.45 -7.93 2.42
C MET A 19 7.70 -7.71 3.28
N ILE A 20 8.53 -6.76 2.89
CA ILE A 20 9.71 -6.37 3.65
C ILE A 20 9.39 -5.15 4.49
N CYS A 21 9.65 -5.24 5.80
CA CYS A 21 9.48 -4.12 6.71
C CYS A 21 10.33 -2.92 6.25
N PRO A 22 9.73 -1.73 5.99
CA PRO A 22 10.48 -0.57 5.53
C PRO A 22 11.42 -0.01 6.61
N ASN A 23 11.16 -0.31 7.89
CA ASN A 23 11.97 0.18 8.99
C ASN A 23 13.19 -0.71 9.29
N CYS A 24 13.00 -2.03 9.40
CA CYS A 24 14.05 -2.96 9.87
C CYS A 24 14.44 -4.05 8.86
N LYS A 25 13.83 -4.07 7.67
CA LYS A 25 14.09 -5.02 6.57
C LYS A 25 13.78 -6.50 6.90
N SER A 26 12.95 -6.74 7.90
CA SER A 26 12.43 -8.08 8.20
C SER A 26 11.41 -8.53 7.17
N GLU A 27 11.40 -9.81 6.85
CA GLU A 27 10.29 -10.45 6.13
C GLU A 27 9.06 -10.54 7.04
N MET A 28 7.91 -10.21 6.47
CA MET A 28 6.63 -10.15 7.18
C MET A 28 5.50 -10.65 6.27
N PRO A 29 4.39 -11.18 6.83
CA PRO A 29 3.16 -11.42 6.09
C PRO A 29 2.64 -10.14 5.43
N ASP A 30 1.99 -10.25 4.28
CA ASP A 30 1.40 -9.11 3.55
C ASP A 30 0.16 -8.52 4.22
N ASP A 31 -0.50 -9.29 5.09
CA ASP A 31 -1.61 -8.89 5.95
C ASP A 31 -1.17 -8.34 7.32
N ALA A 32 0.15 -8.24 7.57
CA ALA A 32 0.67 -7.76 8.85
C ALA A 32 0.39 -6.26 9.09
N THR A 33 -0.34 -5.94 10.15
CA THR A 33 -0.60 -4.55 10.57
C THR A 33 0.59 -3.91 11.29
N PHE A 34 1.47 -4.70 11.89
CA PHE A 34 2.67 -4.24 12.60
C PHE A 34 3.83 -5.25 12.46
N CYS A 35 5.06 -4.76 12.57
CA CYS A 35 6.25 -5.59 12.53
C CYS A 35 6.48 -6.32 13.85
N THR A 36 6.55 -7.65 13.84
CA THR A 36 6.85 -8.45 15.04
C THR A 36 8.32 -8.34 15.49
N ARG A 37 9.22 -7.82 14.64
CA ARG A 37 10.64 -7.63 14.96
C ARG A 37 10.95 -6.25 15.55
N CYS A 38 10.38 -5.18 15.01
CA CYS A 38 10.67 -3.81 15.47
C CYS A 38 9.45 -3.04 15.99
N TRP A 39 8.27 -3.67 16.02
CA TRP A 39 7.02 -3.13 16.56
C TRP A 39 6.50 -1.85 15.89
N ASN A 40 7.07 -1.47 14.74
CA ASN A 40 6.54 -0.39 13.93
C ASN A 40 5.26 -0.81 13.20
N VAL A 41 4.31 0.11 13.16
CA VAL A 41 3.06 -0.03 12.40
C VAL A 41 3.38 -0.03 10.90
N VAL A 42 2.73 -0.93 10.16
CA VAL A 42 2.82 -0.98 8.71
C VAL A 42 1.73 -0.06 8.13
N PRO A 43 2.07 0.92 7.28
CA PRO A 43 1.07 1.73 6.61
C PRO A 43 0.23 0.84 5.70
N THR A 44 -1.08 0.77 5.95
CA THR A 44 -2.02 0.11 5.06
C THR A 44 -2.10 0.86 3.74
N PRO A 45 -2.29 0.19 2.59
CA PRO A 45 -2.64 0.87 1.35
C PRO A 45 -3.93 1.67 1.56
N VAL A 46 -3.82 2.99 1.70
CA VAL A 46 -4.99 3.86 1.74
C VAL A 46 -5.47 4.01 0.30
N GLU A 47 -6.64 3.47 -0.01
CA GLU A 47 -7.29 3.80 -1.27
C GLU A 47 -7.48 5.32 -1.34
N PRO A 48 -7.21 5.95 -2.49
CA PRO A 48 -7.39 7.38 -2.64
C PRO A 48 -8.86 7.72 -2.40
N VAL A 49 -9.15 8.33 -1.25
CA VAL A 49 -10.48 8.86 -0.94
C VAL A 49 -10.77 9.96 -1.95
N LYS A 50 -11.64 9.67 -2.92
CA LYS A 50 -12.15 10.69 -3.84
C LYS A 50 -12.80 11.77 -2.99
N ARG A 51 -12.16 12.95 -2.92
CA ARG A 51 -12.77 14.13 -2.30
C ARG A 51 -14.03 14.40 -3.10
N ARG A 52 -15.21 14.27 -2.47
CA ARG A 52 -16.47 14.70 -3.07
C ARG A 52 -16.35 16.17 -3.43
N ASP A 53 -16.71 16.51 -4.66
CA ASP A 53 -16.61 17.85 -5.23
C ASP A 53 -17.33 18.86 -4.32
N VAL A 54 -16.55 19.57 -3.50
CA VAL A 54 -17.05 20.55 -2.52
C VAL A 54 -17.73 21.73 -3.23
N ASP A 55 -17.38 21.92 -4.50
CA ASP A 55 -17.89 22.98 -5.37
C ASP A 55 -19.41 22.88 -5.55
N GLY A 56 -19.97 21.67 -5.67
CA GLY A 56 -21.42 21.49 -5.86
C GLY A 56 -22.27 21.83 -4.61
N VAL A 57 -21.68 21.76 -3.41
CA VAL A 57 -22.37 22.14 -2.17
C VAL A 57 -22.47 23.66 -2.04
N ILE A 58 -21.41 24.36 -2.43
CA ILE A 58 -21.34 25.83 -2.36
C ILE A 58 -22.32 26.44 -3.35
N GLU A 59 -22.36 25.97 -4.61
CA GLU A 59 -23.29 26.49 -5.62
C GLU A 59 -24.76 26.35 -5.21
N LYS A 60 -25.13 25.20 -4.62
CA LYS A 60 -26.50 24.97 -4.12
C LYS A 60 -26.86 25.94 -2.99
N TYR A 61 -25.94 26.18 -2.06
CA TYR A 61 -26.17 27.09 -0.94
C TYR A 61 -26.27 28.55 -1.38
N VAL A 62 -25.41 28.98 -2.30
CA VAL A 62 -25.47 30.31 -2.92
C VAL A 62 -26.79 30.50 -3.67
N SER A 63 -27.26 29.51 -4.42
CA SER A 63 -28.56 29.56 -5.09
C SER A 63 -29.74 29.65 -4.12
N MET A 64 -29.68 28.96 -2.97
CA MET A 64 -30.72 29.02 -1.93
C MET A 64 -30.77 30.36 -1.18
N LEU A 65 -29.62 31.04 -0.98
CA LEU A 65 -29.55 32.32 -0.28
C LEU A 65 -29.81 33.55 -1.16
N SER A 66 -29.83 33.38 -2.48
CA SER A 66 -29.98 34.48 -3.45
C SER A 66 -31.43 34.74 -3.87
N LEU A 67 -32.42 34.06 -3.26
CA LEU A 67 -33.84 34.31 -3.54
C LEU A 67 -34.36 35.46 -2.64
N PRO A 68 -35.02 36.47 -3.23
CA PRO A 68 -35.61 37.60 -2.50
C PRO A 68 -36.87 37.22 -1.70
#